data_AF-A0A2E3R292-F1
#
_entry.id   AF-A0A2E3R292-F1
#
_cell.length_a   1.000
_cell.length_b   1.000
_cell.length_c   1.000
_cell.angle_alpha   90.00
_cell.angle_beta   90.00
_cell.angle_gamma   90.00
#
_symmetry.space_group_name_H-M   'P 1'
#
loop_
_entity.id
_entity.type
_entity.pdbx_description
1 polymer ?
#
loop_
_entity_poly.entity_id
_entity_poly.type
_entity_poly.pdbx_seq_one_letter_code
_entity_poly.pdbx_strand_id
1 'polypeptide(L)'
;MMTGPQLPPLATRHDGADWLRSRGLTVSPFGERAAAVLAVAYRGIYHAPFTEAVLDPQSGTFDSPRYVEVRVWGELATYDGHELTRLVLAAHDGAVRVSIRPSSNRTLRIGLAARDRTGGLYYQHPTMEEAAERIRSIAYDVPTHALREGTA
;
A
#
# COMPACT_ATOMS: atom_id res chain seq x y z
N MET A 1 13.26 15.16 17.94
CA MET A 1 12.68 14.51 16.75
C MET A 1 11.20 14.85 16.72
N MET A 2 10.73 15.70 15.81
CA MET A 2 9.31 16.02 15.73
C MET A 2 8.61 14.90 14.93
N THR A 3 7.73 14.15 15.60
CA THR A 3 6.75 13.27 14.96
C THR A 3 5.81 14.13 14.13
N GLY A 4 5.93 14.03 12.80
CA GLY A 4 4.97 14.66 11.88
C GLY A 4 3.54 14.16 12.14
N PRO A 5 2.51 14.93 11.74
CA PRO A 5 1.12 14.57 12.00
C PRO A 5 0.80 13.20 11.40
N GLN A 6 0.39 12.27 12.25
CA GLN A 6 0.12 10.90 11.86
C GLN A 6 -1.25 10.83 11.18
N LEU A 7 -1.28 10.49 9.89
CA LEU A 7 -2.54 10.25 9.17
C LEU A 7 -3.34 9.10 9.83
N PRO A 8 -4.67 9.21 9.91
CA PRO A 8 -5.52 8.14 10.44
C PRO A 8 -5.40 6.87 9.58
N PRO A 9 -5.69 5.69 10.17
CA PRO A 9 -5.74 4.44 9.41
C PRO A 9 -6.83 4.49 8.34
N LEU A 10 -6.63 3.74 7.25
CA LEU A 10 -7.65 3.57 6.21
C LEU A 10 -8.84 2.81 6.81
N ALA A 11 -10.03 3.40 6.77
CA ALA A 11 -11.26 2.72 7.15
C ALA A 11 -11.58 1.64 6.11
N THR A 12 -11.15 0.41 6.37
CA THR A 12 -11.38 -0.74 5.49
C THR A 12 -12.42 -1.67 6.10
N ARG A 13 -13.21 -2.35 5.26
CA ARG A 13 -14.15 -3.39 5.72
C ARG A 13 -13.44 -4.60 6.33
N HIS A 14 -12.14 -4.72 6.11
CA HIS A 14 -11.32 -5.85 6.52
C HIS A 14 -10.30 -5.37 7.54
N ASP A 15 -10.54 -5.67 8.82
CA ASP A 15 -9.63 -5.24 9.89
C ASP A 15 -8.31 -6.03 9.83
N GLY A 16 -7.35 -5.49 9.08
CA GLY A 16 -6.05 -6.12 8.88
C GLY A 16 -5.20 -6.13 10.14
N ALA A 17 -5.26 -5.07 10.93
CA ALA A 17 -4.45 -4.93 12.13
C ALA A 17 -4.94 -5.84 13.26
N ASP A 18 -6.26 -5.96 13.43
CA ASP A 18 -6.82 -6.85 14.45
C ASP A 18 -6.53 -8.32 14.13
N TRP A 19 -6.58 -8.71 12.86
CA TRP A 19 -6.15 -10.06 12.48
C TRP A 19 -4.68 -10.30 12.83
N LEU A 20 -3.77 -9.36 12.52
CA LEU A 20 -2.34 -9.49 12.88
C LEU A 20 -2.13 -9.57 14.40
N ARG A 21 -2.84 -8.74 15.17
CA ARG A 21 -2.79 -8.77 16.64
C ARG A 21 -3.32 -10.10 17.20
N SER A 22 -4.37 -10.66 16.61
CA SER A 22 -4.91 -11.98 16.99
C SER A 22 -3.91 -13.12 16.76
N ARG A 23 -2.93 -12.90 15.87
CA ARG A 23 -1.81 -13.81 15.60
C ARG A 23 -0.61 -13.57 16.53
N GLY A 24 -0.71 -12.62 17.46
CA GLY A 24 0.34 -12.29 18.43
C GLY A 24 1.38 -11.29 17.91
N LEU A 25 1.17 -10.65 16.75
CA LEU A 25 2.10 -9.65 16.24
C LEU A 25 1.89 -8.31 16.94
N THR A 26 3.00 -7.64 17.27
CA THR A 26 2.98 -6.21 17.61
C THR A 26 2.76 -5.40 16.33
N VAL A 27 1.77 -4.50 16.37
CA VAL A 27 1.39 -3.65 15.24
C VAL A 27 1.52 -2.19 15.65
N SER A 28 2.50 -1.50 15.08
CA SER A 28 2.66 -0.06 15.25
C SER A 28 1.57 0.72 14.51
N PRO A 29 1.42 2.03 14.75
CA PRO A 29 0.41 2.80 14.06
C PRO A 29 0.63 2.92 12.53
N PHE A 30 1.88 2.90 12.06
CA PHE A 30 2.15 2.77 10.63
C PHE A 30 1.91 1.32 10.15
N GLY A 31 2.25 0.32 10.98
CA GLY A 31 1.93 -1.08 10.72
C GLY A 31 0.44 -1.31 10.47
N GLU A 32 -0.43 -0.66 11.23
CA GLU A 32 -1.88 -0.70 11.04
C GLU A 32 -2.29 -0.11 9.68
N ARG A 33 -1.69 1.01 9.29
CA ARG A 33 -1.93 1.60 7.96
C ARG A 33 -1.44 0.71 6.82
N ALA A 34 -0.25 0.12 6.96
CA ALA A 34 0.30 -0.82 6.00
C ALA A 34 -0.56 -2.10 5.90
N ALA A 35 -1.06 -2.59 7.04
CA ALA A 35 -1.97 -3.73 7.10
C ALA A 35 -3.30 -3.43 6.39
N ALA A 36 -3.85 -2.23 6.53
CA ALA A 36 -5.05 -1.82 5.82
C ALA A 36 -4.84 -1.78 4.29
N VAL A 37 -3.70 -1.26 3.82
CA VAL A 37 -3.32 -1.28 2.39
C VAL A 37 -3.25 -2.73 1.86
N LEU A 38 -2.57 -3.61 2.59
CA LEU A 38 -2.47 -5.03 2.22
C LEU A 38 -3.82 -5.75 2.28
N ALA A 39 -4.68 -5.40 3.25
CA ALA A 39 -6.02 -5.96 3.35
C ALA A 39 -6.87 -5.59 2.13
N VAL A 40 -6.81 -4.35 1.64
CA VAL A 40 -7.47 -3.99 0.38
C VAL A 40 -6.86 -4.74 -0.81
N ALA A 41 -5.53 -4.83 -0.87
CA ALA A 41 -4.81 -5.52 -1.94
C ALA A 41 -5.13 -7.02 -2.04
N TYR A 42 -5.50 -7.67 -0.93
CA TYR A 42 -5.80 -9.11 -0.90
C TYR A 42 -7.24 -9.47 -0.50
N ARG A 43 -8.15 -8.49 -0.37
CA ARG A 43 -9.56 -8.68 0.07
C ARG A 43 -9.67 -9.24 1.49
N GLY A 44 -8.73 -8.85 2.35
CA GLY A 44 -8.49 -9.40 3.66
C GLY A 44 -7.02 -9.78 3.79
N ILE A 45 -6.36 -9.31 4.85
CA ILE A 45 -4.93 -9.59 5.05
C ILE A 45 -4.65 -11.09 5.27
N TYR A 46 -5.64 -11.84 5.75
CA TYR A 46 -5.60 -13.28 5.94
C TYR A 46 -5.65 -14.08 4.62
N HIS A 47 -5.97 -13.42 3.50
CA HIS A 47 -5.85 -13.97 2.15
C HIS A 47 -4.51 -13.63 1.49
N ALA A 48 -3.68 -12.79 2.12
CA ALA A 48 -2.38 -12.45 1.56
C ALA A 48 -1.47 -13.69 1.57
N PRO A 49 -0.80 -14.00 0.44
CA PRO A 49 0.04 -15.19 0.32
C PRO A 49 1.42 -14.95 0.96
N PHE A 50 1.43 -14.53 2.22
CA PHE A 50 2.65 -14.25 2.96
C PHE A 50 3.49 -15.52 3.14
N THR A 51 4.81 -15.37 3.12
CA THR A 51 5.69 -16.41 3.67
C THR A 51 5.57 -16.45 5.19
N GLU A 52 5.77 -17.62 5.79
CA GLU A 52 5.66 -17.81 7.25
C GLU A 52 6.46 -16.79 8.08
N ALA A 53 7.67 -16.41 7.62
CA ALA A 53 8.51 -15.43 8.29
C ALA A 53 7.86 -14.05 8.51
N VAL A 54 6.88 -13.66 7.68
CA VAL A 54 6.14 -12.39 7.83
C VAL A 54 5.17 -12.47 9.02
N LEU A 55 4.68 -13.67 9.33
CA LEU A 55 3.69 -13.93 10.37
C LEU A 55 4.31 -14.41 11.67
N ASP A 56 5.63 -14.52 11.73
CA ASP A 56 6.37 -14.79 12.97
C ASP A 56 6.22 -13.59 13.93
N PRO A 57 5.63 -13.78 15.13
CA PRO A 57 5.54 -12.73 16.15
C PRO A 57 6.88 -12.11 16.53
N GLN A 58 7.99 -12.84 16.38
CA GLN A 58 9.34 -12.34 16.66
C GLN A 58 9.94 -11.53 15.52
N SER A 59 9.32 -11.50 14.33
CA SER A 59 9.86 -10.79 13.17
C SER A 59 9.84 -9.26 13.31
N GLY A 60 8.93 -8.72 14.12
CA GLY A 60 8.69 -7.27 14.23
C GLY A 60 8.22 -6.62 12.91
N THR A 61 7.73 -7.41 11.93
CA THR A 61 7.44 -6.94 10.56
C THR A 61 6.51 -5.72 10.52
N PHE A 62 5.51 -5.67 11.41
CA PHE A 62 4.52 -4.58 11.48
C PHE A 62 4.76 -3.61 12.66
N ASP A 63 5.85 -3.77 13.41
CA ASP A 63 6.16 -2.95 14.59
C ASP A 63 6.97 -1.67 14.25
N SER A 64 7.43 -1.56 13.00
CA SER A 64 8.22 -0.40 12.58
C SER A 64 7.34 0.85 12.35
N PRO A 65 7.72 2.03 12.89
CA PRO A 65 6.91 3.24 12.82
C PRO A 65 6.90 3.89 11.43
N ARG A 66 7.72 3.43 10.47
CA ARG A 66 7.88 4.08 9.16
C ARG A 66 8.00 3.15 7.97
N TYR A 67 8.25 1.86 8.18
CA TYR A 67 8.50 0.93 7.09
C TYR A 67 8.06 -0.49 7.42
N VAL A 68 7.32 -1.13 6.52
CA VAL A 68 6.93 -2.53 6.60
C VAL A 68 7.42 -3.23 5.34
N GLU A 69 8.00 -4.41 5.45
CA GLU A 69 8.36 -5.25 4.30
C GLU A 69 7.73 -6.61 4.45
N VAL A 70 6.92 -7.01 3.47
CA VAL A 70 6.33 -8.34 3.43
C VAL A 70 6.86 -9.11 2.24
N ARG A 71 7.05 -10.41 2.43
CA ARG A 71 7.35 -11.35 1.35
C ARG A 71 6.11 -12.14 1.02
N VAL A 72 5.77 -12.19 -0.27
CA VAL A 72 4.58 -12.88 -0.79
C VAL A 72 4.96 -13.87 -1.89
N TRP A 73 4.19 -14.94 -2.01
CA TRP A 73 4.30 -15.90 -3.12
C TRP A 73 3.53 -15.43 -4.36
N GLY A 74 4.00 -15.85 -5.53
CA GLY A 74 3.29 -15.67 -6.80
C GLY A 74 3.57 -14.34 -7.47
N GLU A 75 2.52 -13.78 -8.06
CA GLU A 75 2.56 -12.57 -8.89
C GLU A 75 1.48 -11.57 -8.46
N LEU A 76 1.52 -10.39 -9.07
CA LEU A 76 0.51 -9.35 -8.91
C LEU A 76 0.10 -8.89 -10.31
N ALA A 77 -1.18 -9.01 -10.66
CA ALA A 77 -1.69 -8.55 -11.95
C ALA A 77 -2.55 -7.29 -11.79
N THR A 78 -2.68 -6.53 -12.88
CA THR A 78 -3.50 -5.32 -12.94
C THR A 78 -4.97 -5.61 -13.29
N TYR A 79 -5.25 -6.79 -13.85
CA TYR A 79 -6.58 -7.28 -14.23
C TYR A 79 -6.58 -8.81 -14.13
N ASP A 80 -7.75 -9.40 -13.83
CA ASP A 80 -7.93 -10.86 -13.60
C ASP A 80 -6.90 -11.46 -12.61
N GLY A 81 -7.17 -11.33 -11.30
CA GLY A 81 -6.10 -11.31 -10.28
C GLY A 81 -5.55 -9.88 -10.10
N HIS A 82 -6.46 -8.93 -9.87
CA HIS A 82 -6.18 -7.49 -9.87
C HIS A 82 -5.60 -6.99 -8.52
N GLU A 83 -4.81 -7.81 -7.81
CA GLU A 83 -4.16 -7.43 -6.55
C GLU A 83 -3.25 -6.20 -6.74
N LEU A 84 -2.55 -6.08 -7.88
CA LEU A 84 -1.67 -4.93 -8.14
C LEU A 84 -2.46 -3.63 -8.21
N THR A 85 -3.61 -3.65 -8.91
CA THR A 85 -4.46 -2.47 -9.04
C THR A 85 -5.03 -2.03 -7.69
N ARG A 86 -5.52 -2.98 -6.88
CA ARG A 86 -6.01 -2.69 -5.52
C ARG A 86 -4.89 -2.19 -4.61
N LEU A 87 -3.69 -2.76 -4.73
CA LEU A 87 -2.51 -2.34 -3.98
C LEU A 87 -2.14 -0.90 -4.32
N VAL A 88 -2.09 -0.55 -5.61
CA VAL A 88 -1.77 0.81 -6.06
C VAL A 88 -2.82 1.80 -5.55
N LEU A 89 -4.11 1.52 -5.74
CA LEU A 89 -5.19 2.38 -5.26
C LEU A 89 -5.08 2.62 -3.75
N ALA A 90 -5.03 1.54 -2.97
CA ALA A 90 -4.98 1.63 -1.51
C ALA A 90 -3.70 2.32 -1.00
N ALA A 91 -2.57 2.12 -1.67
CA ALA A 91 -1.31 2.80 -1.36
C ALA A 91 -1.46 4.31 -1.54
N HIS A 92 -2.07 4.74 -2.64
CA HIS A 92 -2.37 6.15 -2.88
C HIS A 92 -3.37 6.69 -1.85
N ASP A 93 -4.42 5.98 -1.47
CA ASP A 93 -5.38 6.41 -0.44
C ASP A 93 -4.78 6.47 0.97
N GLY A 94 -3.82 5.60 1.27
CA GLY A 94 -3.15 5.52 2.56
C GLY A 94 -1.95 6.46 2.71
N ALA A 95 -1.57 7.20 1.65
CA ALA A 95 -0.26 7.88 1.58
C ALA A 95 0.88 6.93 1.97
N VAL A 96 0.91 5.75 1.36
CA VAL A 96 1.92 4.72 1.60
C VAL A 96 2.67 4.48 0.30
N ARG A 97 3.97 4.77 0.28
CA ARG A 97 4.78 4.42 -0.89
C ARG A 97 4.99 2.92 -0.91
N VAL A 98 4.55 2.28 -2.00
CA VAL A 98 4.82 0.87 -2.28
C VAL A 98 6.03 0.72 -3.20
N SER A 99 6.86 -0.28 -2.93
CA SER A 99 7.93 -0.75 -3.81
C SER A 99 7.88 -2.26 -3.91
N ILE A 100 7.92 -2.79 -5.14
CA ILE A 100 7.92 -4.24 -5.39
C ILE A 100 9.29 -4.63 -5.91
N ARG A 101 9.89 -5.67 -5.35
CA ARG A 101 11.22 -6.15 -5.73
C ARG A 101 11.25 -7.68 -5.84
N PRO A 102 12.07 -8.25 -6.74
CA PRO A 102 12.34 -9.67 -6.71
C PRO A 102 12.96 -10.06 -5.35
N SER A 103 12.62 -11.24 -4.84
CA SER A 103 13.16 -11.73 -3.57
C SER A 103 13.90 -13.06 -3.72
N SER A 104 13.18 -14.11 -4.08
CA SER A 104 13.71 -15.46 -4.33
C SER A 104 12.78 -16.18 -5.32
N ASN A 105 13.03 -17.44 -5.62
CA ASN A 105 12.23 -18.24 -6.55
C ASN A 105 10.73 -18.12 -6.23
N ARG A 106 9.96 -17.57 -7.19
CA ARG A 106 8.50 -17.36 -7.10
C ARG A 106 8.02 -16.47 -5.94
N THR A 107 8.87 -15.60 -5.41
CA THR A 107 8.48 -14.65 -4.35
C THR A 107 8.83 -13.20 -4.68
N LEU A 108 7.95 -12.31 -4.23
CA LEU A 108 8.12 -10.86 -4.31
C LEU A 108 8.27 -10.28 -2.91
N ARG A 109 9.05 -9.21 -2.79
CA ARG A 109 9.06 -8.32 -1.62
C ARG A 109 8.22 -7.09 -1.94
N ILE A 110 7.29 -6.78 -1.04
CA ILE A 110 6.50 -5.55 -1.06
C ILE A 110 6.95 -4.72 0.13
N GLY A 111 7.67 -3.63 -0.15
CA GLY A 111 8.08 -2.65 0.83
C GLY A 111 7.11 -1.47 0.87
N LEU A 112 6.57 -1.17 2.04
CA LEU A 112 5.61 -0.10 2.32
C LEU A 112 6.29 0.94 3.21
N ALA A 113 6.38 2.19 2.75
CA ALA A 113 7.00 3.29 3.49
C ALA A 113 5.99 4.40 3.78
N ALA A 114 6.00 4.91 5.01
CA ALA A 114 5.15 6.02 5.43
C ALA A 114 5.47 7.28 4.62
N ARG A 115 4.41 7.93 4.13
CA ARG A 115 4.49 9.24 3.48
C ARG A 115 3.42 10.18 4.05
N ASP A 116 3.64 11.45 3.78
CA ASP A 116 2.70 12.51 4.10
C ASP A 116 1.98 12.95 2.83
N ARG A 117 0.80 13.58 2.97
CA ARG A 117 0.09 14.16 1.82
C ARG A 117 0.77 15.40 1.28
N THR A 118 1.47 16.11 2.15
CA THR A 118 2.14 17.36 1.88
C THR A 118 3.63 17.23 2.19
N GLY A 119 4.44 18.14 1.64
CA GLY A 119 5.88 18.18 1.88
C GLY A 119 6.69 18.19 0.59
N GLY A 120 8.01 18.01 0.72
CA GLY A 120 8.90 17.98 -0.44
C GLY A 120 8.65 16.78 -1.36
N LEU A 121 9.16 16.86 -2.59
CA LEU A 121 8.97 15.84 -3.65
C LEU A 121 9.22 14.39 -3.17
N TYR A 122 10.21 14.21 -2.27
CA TYR A 122 10.60 12.91 -1.74
C TYR A 122 9.79 12.45 -0.53
N TYR A 123 8.91 13.29 0.03
CA TYR A 123 8.13 13.04 1.24
C TYR A 123 6.62 13.01 0.99
N GLN A 124 6.15 13.77 0.01
CA GLN A 124 4.74 13.81 -0.38
C GLN A 124 4.31 12.54 -1.13
N HIS A 125 3.04 12.16 -0.97
CA HIS A 125 2.39 11.10 -1.74
C HIS A 125 1.11 11.62 -2.38
N PRO A 126 1.05 11.68 -3.73
CA PRO A 126 -0.14 12.17 -4.43
C PRO A 126 -1.33 11.21 -4.22
N THR A 127 -2.52 11.74 -4.46
CA THR A 127 -3.73 10.94 -4.67
C THR A 127 -3.61 10.08 -5.94
N MET A 128 -4.53 9.13 -6.13
CA MET A 128 -4.52 8.28 -7.33
C MET A 128 -4.83 9.09 -8.58
N GLU A 129 -5.75 10.05 -8.46
CA GLU A 129 -6.21 10.92 -9.55
C GLU A 129 -5.07 11.83 -10.03
N GLU A 130 -4.40 12.51 -9.12
CA GLU A 130 -3.24 13.36 -9.44
C GLU A 130 -2.09 12.55 -10.06
N ALA A 131 -1.85 11.34 -9.55
CA ALA A 131 -0.82 10.46 -10.07
C ALA A 131 -1.17 10.00 -11.50
N ALA A 132 -2.42 9.60 -11.73
CA ALA A 132 -2.90 9.17 -13.05
C ALA A 132 -2.86 10.31 -14.06
N GLU A 133 -3.29 11.51 -13.69
CA GLU A 133 -3.23 12.71 -14.53
C GLU A 133 -1.78 13.01 -14.95
N ARG A 134 -0.86 13.07 -13.98
CA ARG A 134 0.56 13.32 -14.23
C ARG A 134 1.20 12.28 -15.14
N ILE A 135 0.88 11.00 -14.95
CA ILE A 135 1.42 9.93 -15.80
C ILE A 135 0.87 10.08 -17.22
N ARG A 136 -0.44 10.32 -17.36
CA ARG A 136 -1.08 10.48 -18.67
C ARG A 136 -0.54 11.69 -19.43
N SER A 137 -0.27 12.80 -18.76
CA SER A 137 0.29 14.00 -19.39
C SER A 137 1.72 13.81 -19.90
N ILE A 138 2.47 12.86 -19.34
CA ILE A 138 3.82 12.51 -19.79
C ILE A 138 3.75 11.45 -20.91
N ALA A 139 2.88 10.47 -20.75
CA ALA A 139 2.87 9.26 -21.58
C ALA A 139 2.09 9.44 -22.88
N TYR A 140 1.15 10.38 -22.95
CA TYR A 140 0.23 10.54 -24.06
C TYR A 140 0.07 12.02 -24.41
N ASP A 141 0.01 12.35 -25.71
CA ASP A 141 -0.52 13.65 -26.16
C ASP A 141 -2.01 13.67 -25.90
N VAL A 142 -2.42 14.04 -24.69
CA VAL A 142 -3.84 14.11 -24.32
C VAL A 142 -4.45 15.34 -24.99
N PRO A 143 -5.41 15.19 -25.93
CA PRO A 143 -6.11 16.34 -26.47
C PRO A 143 -6.97 16.94 -25.35
N THR A 144 -6.74 18.23 -25.04
CA THR A 144 -7.32 18.96 -23.90
C THR A 144 -8.86 18.94 -23.82
N HIS A 145 -9.56 18.51 -24.88
CA HIS A 145 -11.03 18.46 -24.94
C HIS A 145 -11.65 17.17 -24.39
N ALA A 146 -10.89 16.08 -24.22
CA ALA A 146 -11.46 14.77 -23.85
C ALA A 146 -11.68 14.57 -22.33
N LEU A 147 -11.30 15.53 -21.48
CA LEU A 147 -11.36 15.40 -20.01
C LEU A 147 -12.52 16.18 -19.35
N ARG A 148 -13.39 16.85 -20.13
CA ARG A 148 -14.48 17.68 -19.59
C ARG A 148 -15.90 17.18 -19.84
N GLU A 149 -16.09 16.05 -20.51
CA GLU A 149 -17.44 15.51 -20.76
C GLU A 149 -17.70 14.30 -19.86
N GLY A 150 -18.08 14.57 -18.61
CA GLY A 150 -18.37 13.52 -17.64
C GLY A 150 -19.07 13.97 -16.36
N THR A 151 -19.68 15.16 -16.34
CA THR A 151 -20.68 15.54 -15.34
C THR A 151 -22.03 15.60 -16.04
N ALA A 152 -22.78 14.51 -15.91
CA ALA A 152 -24.24 14.51 -16.02
C ALA A 152 -24.82 14.45 -14.60
#